data_AF-A0A3C1ESU7-F1
#
_entry.id   AF-A0A3C1ESU7-F1
#
_cell.length_a   1.000
_cell.length_b   1.000
_cell.length_c   1.000
_cell.angle_alpha   90.00
_cell.angle_beta   90.00
_cell.angle_gamma   90.00
#
_symmetry.space_group_name_H-M   'P 1'
#
loop_
_entity.id
_entity.type
_entity.pdbx_description
1 polymer ?
#
loop_
_entity_poly.entity_id
_entity_poly.type
_entity_poly.pdbx_seq_one_letter_code
_entity_poly.pdbx_strand_id
1 'polypeptide(L)'
;MTKKTLSAALMLGLCGLAGTAFASEQAFYDSMAKVRAQALSAAQIQRATLVGRGKQAEPQPPQEGISGISYVTDQVDANTPWERITYPYIPYFSTYFFKNFGFTVDMLCVNGDKLERKGPKKTVTDCQGWSGGNDRHDPVCTKPVEVFVAIPLTYQEEVCVQWKPRHDGPVCVATELKTVTRPLTQKVDVYKVRDHRGGDKRDLAFTKEYTIPACQP
;
A
#
# COMPACT_ATOMS: atom_id res chain seq x y z
N MET A 1 -38.63 19.17 60.91
CA MET A 1 -37.96 18.08 61.65
C MET A 1 -38.20 16.76 60.92
N THR A 2 -37.13 16.01 60.67
CA THR A 2 -37.04 14.56 60.37
C THR A 2 -37.82 13.97 59.18
N LYS A 3 -37.13 13.59 58.10
CA LYS A 3 -36.59 12.22 57.89
C LYS A 3 -35.71 12.11 56.62
N LYS A 4 -34.52 11.52 56.81
CA LYS A 4 -33.62 10.91 55.80
C LYS A 4 -34.40 9.74 55.11
N THR A 5 -34.08 9.20 53.93
CA THR A 5 -32.87 8.44 53.52
C THR A 5 -33.13 7.81 52.13
N LEU A 6 -32.05 7.43 51.40
CA LEU A 6 -31.95 6.51 50.22
C LEU A 6 -32.45 7.09 48.87
N SER A 7 -31.70 7.05 47.75
CA SER A 7 -30.85 5.96 47.26
C SER A 7 -29.61 6.47 46.50
N ALA A 8 -28.45 5.97 46.93
CA ALA A 8 -27.22 5.88 46.14
C ALA A 8 -27.16 4.45 45.58
N ALA A 9 -27.40 4.27 44.28
CA ALA A 9 -27.07 3.04 43.54
C ALA A 9 -27.40 3.24 42.05
N LEU A 10 -26.56 3.93 41.28
CA LEU A 10 -26.51 3.77 39.81
C LEU A 10 -25.24 4.41 39.21
N MET A 11 -24.06 4.02 39.69
CA MET A 11 -22.76 4.48 39.15
C MET A 11 -21.72 3.35 39.17
N LEU A 12 -22.09 2.15 38.72
CA LEU A 12 -21.15 1.07 38.45
C LEU A 12 -21.67 0.27 37.24
N GLY A 13 -21.16 0.58 36.05
CA GLY A 13 -21.49 -0.21 34.88
C GLY A 13 -21.12 0.37 33.52
N LEU A 14 -20.00 1.08 33.35
CA LEU A 14 -19.59 1.61 32.03
C LEU A 14 -18.06 1.69 31.80
N CYS A 15 -17.25 0.84 32.46
CA CYS A 15 -15.79 0.79 32.23
C CYS A 15 -15.29 -0.49 31.53
N GLY A 16 -16.15 -1.26 30.86
CA GLY A 16 -15.79 -2.58 30.32
C GLY A 16 -15.58 -2.72 28.80
N LEU A 17 -15.77 -1.68 27.99
CA LEU A 17 -15.91 -1.86 26.52
C LEU A 17 -14.90 -1.10 25.63
N ALA A 18 -13.84 -0.53 26.19
CA ALA A 18 -12.80 0.15 25.40
C ALA A 18 -11.55 -0.71 25.10
N GLY A 19 -11.52 -1.98 25.55
CA GLY A 19 -10.34 -2.84 25.47
C GLY A 19 -10.25 -3.78 24.26
N THR A 20 -11.30 -3.88 23.44
CA THR A 20 -11.38 -4.91 22.37
C THR A 20 -11.16 -4.40 20.95
N ALA A 21 -11.14 -3.07 20.73
CA ALA A 21 -10.92 -2.50 19.39
C ALA A 21 -9.44 -2.41 18.98
N PHE A 22 -8.51 -2.28 19.94
CA PHE A 22 -7.07 -2.17 19.63
C PHE A 22 -6.38 -3.52 19.40
N ALA A 23 -6.97 -4.63 19.87
CA ALA A 23 -6.40 -5.97 19.67
C ALA A 23 -6.61 -6.50 18.24
N SER A 24 -7.62 -6.00 17.51
CA SER A 24 -7.92 -6.47 16.14
C SER A 24 -7.04 -5.84 15.07
N GLU A 25 -6.50 -4.65 15.30
CA GLU A 25 -5.72 -3.94 14.29
C GLU A 25 -4.26 -4.44 14.23
N GLN A 26 -3.63 -4.67 15.40
CA GLN A 26 -2.29 -5.29 15.47
C GLN A 26 -2.29 -6.72 14.92
N ALA A 27 -3.35 -7.50 15.19
CA ALA A 27 -3.50 -8.85 14.67
C ALA A 27 -3.67 -8.90 13.13
N PHE A 28 -4.24 -7.85 12.54
CA PHE A 28 -4.36 -7.69 11.09
C PHE A 28 -3.00 -7.39 10.43
N TYR A 29 -2.20 -6.51 11.04
CA TYR A 29 -0.84 -6.23 10.55
C TYR A 29 0.09 -7.45 10.65
N ASP A 30 0.02 -8.22 11.74
CA ASP A 30 0.83 -9.45 11.92
C ASP A 30 0.39 -10.59 10.98
N SER A 31 -0.89 -10.65 10.60
CA SER A 31 -1.42 -11.59 9.62
C SER A 31 -0.89 -11.31 8.21
N MET A 32 -0.89 -10.05 7.79
CA MET A 32 -0.41 -9.61 6.47
C MET A 32 1.10 -9.84 6.29
N ALA A 33 1.89 -9.70 7.35
CA ALA A 33 3.32 -10.01 7.33
C ALA A 33 3.61 -11.51 7.08
N LYS A 34 2.80 -12.42 7.62
CA LYS A 34 2.94 -13.87 7.41
C LYS A 34 2.53 -14.33 6.01
N VAL A 35 1.50 -13.73 5.42
CA VAL A 35 1.06 -14.06 4.04
C VAL A 35 2.13 -13.68 3.01
N ARG A 36 2.83 -12.55 3.20
CA ARG A 36 3.98 -12.17 2.35
C ARG A 36 5.16 -13.14 2.45
N ALA A 37 5.42 -13.70 3.64
CA ALA A 37 6.50 -14.66 3.83
C ALA A 37 6.23 -16.03 3.14
N GLN A 38 4.96 -16.45 3.09
CA GLN A 38 4.58 -17.72 2.44
C GLN A 38 4.51 -17.63 0.91
N ALA A 39 4.14 -16.47 0.35
CA ALA A 39 4.16 -16.26 -1.10
C ALA A 39 5.59 -16.30 -1.69
N LEU A 40 6.60 -15.91 -0.90
CA LEU A 40 8.01 -15.93 -1.32
C LEU A 40 8.62 -17.34 -1.32
N SER A 41 8.14 -18.27 -0.47
CA SER A 41 8.67 -19.65 -0.45
C SER A 41 8.08 -20.53 -1.57
N ALA A 42 6.81 -20.33 -1.94
CA ALA A 42 6.18 -21.07 -3.04
C ALA A 42 6.82 -20.75 -4.41
N ALA A 43 7.25 -19.49 -4.62
CA ALA A 43 7.94 -19.07 -5.84
C ALA A 43 9.38 -19.63 -5.94
N GLN A 44 10.02 -19.97 -4.82
CA GLN A 44 11.36 -20.59 -4.81
C GLN A 44 11.32 -22.08 -5.14
N ILE A 45 10.25 -22.80 -4.78
CA ILE A 45 10.12 -24.24 -5.02
C ILE A 45 9.88 -24.54 -6.51
N GLN A 46 9.17 -23.67 -7.26
CA GLN A 46 8.96 -23.87 -8.70
C GLN A 46 10.21 -23.64 -9.56
N ARG A 47 11.22 -22.89 -9.07
CA ARG A 47 12.49 -22.70 -9.81
C ARG A 47 13.45 -23.88 -9.69
N ALA A 48 13.27 -24.76 -8.71
CA ALA A 48 14.16 -25.92 -8.51
C ALA A 48 13.82 -27.12 -9.39
N THR A 49 12.62 -27.17 -10.00
CA THR A 49 12.15 -28.36 -10.74
C THR A 49 12.49 -28.37 -12.23
N LEU A 50 13.11 -27.31 -12.78
CA LEU A 50 13.41 -27.19 -14.22
C LEU A 50 14.90 -27.35 -14.59
N VAL A 51 15.77 -27.71 -13.65
CA VAL A 51 17.19 -28.00 -13.93
C VAL A 51 17.41 -29.51 -13.88
N GLY A 52 17.09 -30.20 -14.97
CA GLY A 52 17.27 -31.65 -15.01
C GLY A 52 16.85 -32.31 -16.31
N ARG A 53 17.52 -31.99 -17.42
CA ARG A 53 17.72 -32.93 -18.54
C ARG A 53 18.75 -32.38 -19.52
N GLY A 54 19.96 -32.94 -19.44
CA GLY A 54 21.00 -32.74 -20.43
C GLY A 54 20.59 -33.32 -21.79
N LYS A 55 20.90 -32.58 -22.85
CA LYS A 55 21.07 -33.10 -24.20
C LYS A 55 22.38 -32.53 -24.76
N GLN A 56 23.15 -33.42 -25.37
CA GLN A 56 24.48 -33.19 -25.94
C GLN A 56 24.45 -32.07 -26.97
N ALA A 57 25.53 -31.27 -26.96
CA ALA A 57 25.76 -30.16 -27.85
C ALA A 57 26.19 -30.64 -29.24
N GLU A 58 25.50 -30.16 -30.26
CA GLU A 58 25.91 -30.21 -31.66
C GLU A 58 26.71 -28.93 -31.98
N PRO A 59 27.86 -29.00 -32.69
CA PRO A 59 28.68 -27.83 -32.94
C PRO A 59 28.04 -26.91 -33.98
N GLN A 60 27.74 -25.67 -33.58
CA GLN A 60 27.26 -24.63 -34.49
C GLN A 60 28.40 -24.06 -35.35
N PRO A 61 28.14 -23.72 -36.62
CA PRO A 61 29.12 -23.04 -37.49
C PRO A 61 29.40 -21.61 -37.01
N PRO A 62 30.57 -21.05 -37.37
CA PRO A 62 31.01 -19.74 -36.88
C PRO A 62 30.07 -18.63 -37.33
N GLN A 63 29.47 -17.92 -36.37
CA GLN A 63 28.71 -16.71 -36.66
C GLN A 63 29.68 -15.55 -36.90
N GLU A 64 29.65 -15.04 -38.13
CA GLU A 64 30.31 -13.79 -38.52
C GLU A 64 29.77 -12.63 -37.67
N GLY A 65 30.70 -11.83 -37.15
CA GLY A 65 30.43 -10.78 -36.18
C GLY A 65 29.60 -9.64 -36.75
N ILE A 66 28.35 -9.53 -36.31
CA ILE A 66 27.61 -8.27 -36.34
C ILE A 66 28.03 -7.46 -35.10
N SER A 67 29.22 -6.88 -35.20
CA SER A 67 29.68 -5.80 -34.32
C SER A 67 28.84 -4.56 -34.63
N GLY A 68 27.85 -4.23 -33.79
CA GLY A 68 27.16 -2.95 -33.96
C GLY A 68 25.86 -2.68 -33.21
N ILE A 69 25.38 -3.54 -32.31
CA ILE A 69 24.27 -3.16 -31.44
C ILE A 69 24.85 -2.36 -30.27
N SER A 70 25.00 -1.05 -30.47
CA SER A 70 25.19 -0.10 -29.39
C SER A 70 23.90 -0.09 -28.58
N TYR A 71 23.90 -0.80 -27.45
CA TYR A 71 22.86 -0.63 -26.44
C TYR A 71 23.03 0.79 -25.91
N VAL A 72 22.32 1.75 -26.51
CA VAL A 72 22.05 3.03 -25.87
C VAL A 72 21.33 2.64 -24.58
N THR A 73 22.09 2.57 -23.49
CA THR A 73 21.52 2.50 -22.16
C THR A 73 20.99 3.89 -21.92
N ASP A 74 19.76 4.14 -22.36
CA ASP A 74 19.06 5.40 -22.11
C ASP A 74 19.19 5.70 -20.62
N GLN A 75 20.07 6.65 -20.28
CA GLN A 75 20.21 7.08 -18.90
C GLN A 75 18.92 7.82 -18.55
N VAL A 76 18.14 7.22 -17.66
CA VAL A 76 16.95 7.83 -17.09
C VAL A 76 17.37 8.86 -16.06
N ASP A 77 16.79 10.05 -16.15
CA ASP A 77 17.05 11.21 -15.29
C ASP A 77 15.76 11.93 -14.86
N ALA A 78 15.89 13.03 -14.12
CA ALA A 78 14.75 13.83 -13.67
C ALA A 78 13.96 14.50 -14.81
N ASN A 79 14.49 14.58 -16.03
CA ASN A 79 13.77 15.13 -17.18
C ASN A 79 13.02 14.06 -17.97
N THR A 80 13.37 12.79 -17.77
CA THR A 80 12.73 11.65 -18.42
C THR A 80 11.21 11.63 -18.13
N PRO A 81 10.34 11.51 -19.16
CA PRO A 81 8.90 11.37 -18.97
C PRO A 81 8.55 10.15 -18.11
N TRP A 82 7.51 10.25 -17.28
CA TRP A 82 7.12 9.20 -16.34
C TRP A 82 6.86 7.86 -17.02
N GLU A 83 6.32 7.87 -18.23
CA GLU A 83 5.98 6.68 -19.04
C GLU A 83 7.24 5.96 -19.57
N ARG A 84 8.39 6.65 -19.59
CA ARG A 84 9.69 6.08 -20.00
C ARG A 84 10.53 5.59 -18.83
N ILE A 85 10.15 5.92 -17.60
CA ILE A 85 10.82 5.40 -16.40
C ILE A 85 10.36 3.95 -16.23
N THR A 86 11.24 3.04 -16.64
CA THR A 86 10.99 1.59 -16.60
C THR A 86 12.13 0.89 -15.88
N TYR A 87 11.98 -0.42 -15.67
CA TYR A 87 13.02 -1.26 -15.06
C TYR A 87 14.38 -1.02 -15.74
N PRO A 88 15.49 -0.78 -15.00
CA PRO A 88 15.69 -1.04 -13.57
C PRO A 88 15.32 0.10 -12.62
N TYR A 89 14.64 1.15 -13.09
CA TYR A 89 14.20 2.28 -12.26
C TYR A 89 12.77 2.06 -11.74
N ILE A 90 12.56 2.31 -10.45
CA ILE A 90 11.27 2.13 -9.77
C ILE A 90 10.89 3.45 -9.07
N PRO A 91 9.83 4.14 -9.52
CA PRO A 91 9.29 5.28 -8.80
C PRO A 91 8.53 4.84 -7.55
N TYR A 92 8.67 5.61 -6.47
CA TYR A 92 7.95 5.39 -5.21
C TYR A 92 6.88 6.47 -5.03
N PHE A 93 5.68 6.17 -5.53
CA PHE A 93 4.52 7.02 -5.34
C PHE A 93 3.91 6.83 -3.94
N SER A 94 3.40 7.92 -3.36
CA SER A 94 2.59 7.81 -2.13
C SER A 94 1.32 7.02 -2.39
N THR A 95 0.81 6.35 -1.35
CA THR A 95 -0.42 5.56 -1.41
C THR A 95 -1.54 6.26 -0.66
N TYR A 96 -2.69 6.45 -1.31
CA TYR A 96 -3.92 6.88 -0.67
C TYR A 96 -4.88 5.69 -0.53
N PHE A 97 -5.58 5.65 0.60
CA PHE A 97 -6.48 4.55 0.91
C PHE A 97 -7.94 4.96 0.68
N PHE A 98 -8.69 4.06 0.05
CA PHE A 98 -10.15 4.06 0.03
C PHE A 98 -10.60 2.78 0.73
N LYS A 99 -11.15 2.91 1.94
CA LYS A 99 -11.40 1.76 2.82
C LYS A 99 -10.11 0.94 2.98
N ASN A 100 -10.14 -0.36 2.68
CA ASN A 100 -9.01 -1.28 2.78
C ASN A 100 -8.17 -1.37 1.48
N PHE A 101 -8.45 -0.51 0.49
CA PHE A 101 -7.75 -0.52 -0.81
C PHE A 101 -6.74 0.63 -0.87
N GLY A 102 -5.47 0.31 -1.06
CA GLY A 102 -4.42 1.29 -1.32
C GLY A 102 -4.26 1.55 -2.82
N PHE A 103 -4.21 2.82 -3.21
CA PHE A 103 -3.94 3.29 -4.56
C PHE A 103 -2.75 4.22 -4.56
N THR A 104 -1.75 3.93 -5.37
CA THR A 104 -0.65 4.88 -5.59
C THR A 104 -1.15 6.08 -6.37
N VAL A 105 -0.60 7.26 -6.12
CA VAL A 105 -1.08 8.51 -6.72
C VAL A 105 -1.03 8.55 -8.25
N ASP A 106 -0.13 7.77 -8.87
CA ASP A 106 -0.04 7.64 -10.32
C ASP A 106 -1.21 6.84 -10.93
N MET A 107 -1.94 6.10 -10.10
CA MET A 107 -3.19 5.41 -10.46
C MET A 107 -4.43 6.28 -10.27
N LEU A 108 -4.29 7.52 -9.79
CA LEU A 108 -5.41 8.41 -9.45
C LEU A 108 -5.48 9.65 -10.35
N CYS A 109 -6.67 10.18 -10.57
CA CYS A 109 -6.90 11.45 -11.24
C CYS A 109 -7.86 12.33 -10.43
N VAL A 110 -7.79 13.64 -10.64
CA VAL A 110 -8.66 14.61 -9.99
C VAL A 110 -9.99 14.73 -10.75
N ASN A 111 -11.10 14.54 -10.05
CA ASN A 111 -12.44 14.83 -10.52
C ASN A 111 -13.17 15.70 -9.49
N GLY A 112 -13.24 17.02 -9.75
CA GLY A 112 -13.82 17.97 -8.81
C GLY A 112 -13.09 17.99 -7.46
N ASP A 113 -13.81 17.67 -6.39
CA ASP A 113 -13.33 17.63 -5.01
C ASP A 113 -12.80 16.25 -4.58
N LYS A 114 -12.59 15.32 -5.52
CA LYS A 114 -12.24 13.92 -5.27
C LYS A 114 -11.11 13.44 -6.15
N LEU A 115 -10.45 12.39 -5.68
CA LEU A 115 -9.54 11.55 -6.43
C LEU A 115 -10.25 10.25 -6.82
N GLU A 116 -10.18 9.90 -8.09
CA GLU A 116 -10.75 8.69 -8.65
C GLU A 116 -9.67 7.85 -9.32
N ARG A 117 -9.94 6.56 -9.53
CA ARG A 117 -9.02 5.71 -10.30
C ARG A 117 -8.88 6.23 -11.73
N LYS A 118 -7.67 6.19 -12.28
CA LYS A 118 -7.42 6.39 -13.72
C LYS A 118 -7.96 5.22 -14.55
N GLY A 119 -8.21 5.50 -15.82
CA GLY A 119 -8.67 4.51 -16.79
C GLY A 119 -10.18 4.19 -16.69
N PRO A 120 -10.65 3.19 -17.46
CA PRO A 120 -12.07 2.89 -17.60
C PRO A 120 -12.68 2.17 -16.38
N LYS A 121 -11.87 1.40 -15.64
CA LYS A 121 -12.34 0.67 -14.45
C LYS A 121 -12.22 1.52 -13.20
N LYS A 122 -13.26 2.31 -12.92
CA LYS A 122 -13.35 3.19 -11.73
C LYS A 122 -13.72 2.47 -10.42
N THR A 123 -14.13 1.20 -10.51
CA THR A 123 -14.66 0.44 -9.38
C THR A 123 -13.63 -0.52 -8.78
N VAL A 124 -13.82 -0.86 -7.51
CA VAL A 124 -13.21 -2.02 -6.84
C VAL A 124 -14.28 -2.92 -6.25
N THR A 125 -13.96 -4.20 -6.12
CA THR A 125 -14.86 -5.17 -5.49
C THR A 125 -14.61 -5.15 -3.98
N ASP A 126 -15.52 -4.53 -3.24
CA ASP A 126 -15.58 -4.57 -1.79
C ASP A 126 -16.39 -5.79 -1.33
N CYS A 127 -16.09 -6.31 -0.15
CA CYS A 127 -16.80 -7.46 0.39
C CYS A 127 -17.68 -7.07 1.57
N GLN A 128 -19.00 -7.14 1.40
CA GLN A 128 -19.96 -6.83 2.46
C GLN A 128 -20.35 -8.04 3.33
N GLY A 129 -19.82 -9.22 3.01
CA GLY A 129 -20.13 -10.44 3.74
C GLY A 129 -19.04 -11.48 3.56
N TRP A 130 -18.49 -11.94 4.67
CA TRP A 130 -17.45 -12.97 4.70
C TRP A 130 -18.05 -14.24 5.31
N SER A 131 -17.74 -15.40 4.72
CA SER A 131 -18.02 -16.70 5.32
C SER A 131 -16.72 -17.48 5.50
N GLY A 132 -16.59 -18.17 6.63
CA GLY A 132 -15.59 -19.21 6.82
C GLY A 132 -16.26 -20.43 7.44
N GLY A 133 -16.27 -21.55 6.72
CA GLY A 133 -16.64 -22.84 7.32
C GLY A 133 -15.46 -23.35 8.12
N ASN A 134 -15.66 -23.62 9.42
CA ASN A 134 -14.76 -24.24 10.42
C ASN A 134 -13.28 -23.81 10.54
N ASP A 135 -12.64 -23.22 9.53
CA ASP A 135 -11.26 -22.74 9.53
C ASP A 135 -11.22 -21.24 9.29
N ARG A 136 -10.66 -20.51 10.26
CA ARG A 136 -10.60 -19.03 10.29
C ARG A 136 -9.59 -18.42 9.32
N HIS A 137 -8.92 -19.24 8.49
CA HIS A 137 -7.75 -18.82 7.73
C HIS A 137 -8.06 -18.36 6.30
N ASP A 138 -9.19 -18.77 5.73
CA ASP A 138 -9.57 -18.42 4.36
C ASP A 138 -11.00 -17.86 4.30
N PRO A 139 -11.21 -16.58 4.68
CA PRO A 139 -12.53 -15.98 4.60
C PRO A 139 -12.93 -15.85 3.11
N VAL A 140 -14.01 -16.51 2.74
CA VAL A 140 -14.59 -16.43 1.39
C VAL A 140 -15.56 -15.25 1.35
N CYS A 141 -15.36 -14.35 0.39
CA CYS A 141 -16.31 -13.27 0.15
C CYS A 141 -17.61 -13.82 -0.42
N THR A 142 -18.72 -13.69 0.31
CA THR A 142 -20.05 -14.17 -0.11
C THR A 142 -20.92 -13.09 -0.73
N LYS A 143 -20.57 -11.82 -0.51
CA LYS A 143 -21.32 -10.67 -1.00
C LYS A 143 -20.37 -9.62 -1.60
N PRO A 144 -19.82 -9.90 -2.79
CA PRO A 144 -19.01 -8.93 -3.51
C PRO A 144 -19.90 -7.79 -4.02
N VAL A 145 -19.46 -6.56 -3.81
CA VAL A 145 -20.13 -5.34 -4.29
C VAL A 145 -19.11 -4.48 -5.01
N GLU A 146 -19.44 -4.05 -6.22
CA GLU A 146 -18.62 -3.06 -6.91
C GLU A 146 -18.87 -1.67 -6.32
N VAL A 147 -17.80 -1.00 -5.92
CA VAL A 147 -17.83 0.34 -5.33
C VAL A 147 -16.95 1.26 -6.14
N PHE A 148 -17.48 2.42 -6.52
CA PHE A 148 -16.69 3.47 -7.17
C PHE A 148 -15.65 4.02 -6.19
N VAL A 149 -14.40 4.07 -6.64
CA VAL A 149 -13.33 4.70 -5.85
C VAL A 149 -13.45 6.20 -5.98
N ALA A 150 -13.80 6.83 -4.86
CA ALA A 150 -13.86 8.28 -4.74
C ALA A 150 -13.25 8.68 -3.38
N ILE A 151 -12.01 9.15 -3.42
CA ILE A 151 -11.27 9.58 -2.22
C ILE A 151 -11.41 11.10 -2.14
N PRO A 152 -11.98 11.67 -1.06
CA PRO A 152 -12.12 13.12 -0.96
C PRO A 152 -10.75 13.80 -0.89
N LEU A 153 -10.59 14.92 -1.61
CA LEU A 153 -9.39 15.74 -1.54
C LEU A 153 -9.26 16.44 -0.20
N THR A 154 -10.38 16.88 0.35
CA THR A 154 -10.44 17.51 1.67
C THR A 154 -11.12 16.56 2.65
N TYR A 155 -10.45 16.24 3.74
CA TYR A 155 -10.91 15.27 4.74
C TYR A 155 -10.64 15.77 6.16
N GLN A 156 -11.28 15.17 7.15
CA GLN A 156 -11.00 15.42 8.56
C GLN A 156 -9.94 14.42 9.03
N GLU A 157 -8.90 14.93 9.68
CA GLU A 157 -7.84 14.14 10.28
C GLU A 157 -7.71 14.50 11.75
N GLU A 158 -7.63 13.49 12.61
CA GLU A 158 -7.24 13.70 14.00
C GLU A 158 -5.73 13.96 14.07
N VAL A 159 -5.36 15.20 14.39
CA VAL A 159 -3.97 15.60 14.52
C VAL A 159 -3.63 15.70 16.00
N CYS A 160 -2.49 15.13 16.38
CA CYS A 160 -2.00 15.27 17.75
C CYS A 160 -1.60 16.73 18.02
N VAL A 161 -2.22 17.35 19.02
CA VAL A 161 -1.91 18.73 19.43
C VAL A 161 -1.10 18.78 20.73
N GLN A 162 -1.07 17.67 21.48
CA GLN A 162 -0.29 17.58 22.70
C GLN A 162 0.39 16.22 22.83
N TRP A 163 1.71 16.25 22.93
CA TRP A 163 2.55 15.08 23.14
C TRP A 163 3.04 15.04 24.59
N LYS A 164 3.06 13.85 25.18
CA LYS A 164 3.65 13.60 26.49
C LYS A 164 4.85 12.67 26.34
N PRO A 165 6.04 13.01 26.89
CA PRO A 165 7.18 12.13 26.86
C PRO A 165 6.90 10.87 27.70
N ARG A 166 7.33 9.72 27.19
CA ARG A 166 7.32 8.42 27.88
C ARG A 166 8.65 7.71 27.56
N HIS A 167 9.01 6.73 28.39
CA HIS A 167 10.23 5.94 28.23
C HIS A 167 10.36 5.31 26.84
N ASP A 168 9.24 4.84 26.26
CA ASP A 168 9.21 4.13 24.97
C ASP A 168 8.89 5.06 23.78
N GLY A 169 9.01 6.39 23.98
CA GLY A 169 8.71 7.41 22.98
C GLY A 169 7.54 8.33 23.38
N PRO A 170 7.36 9.46 22.69
CA PRO A 170 6.26 10.37 22.97
C PRO A 170 4.92 9.72 22.63
N VAL A 171 3.92 9.91 23.50
CA VAL A 171 2.54 9.47 23.27
C VAL A 171 1.64 10.69 23.07
N CYS A 172 0.72 10.61 22.12
CA CYS A 172 -0.28 11.65 21.96
C CYS A 172 -1.28 11.60 23.11
N VAL A 173 -1.51 12.73 23.79
CA VAL A 173 -2.46 12.83 24.92
C VAL A 173 -3.65 13.73 24.64
N ALA A 174 -3.62 14.51 23.56
CA ALA A 174 -4.77 15.25 23.06
C ALA A 174 -4.71 15.36 21.54
N THR A 175 -5.84 15.10 20.89
CA THR A 175 -6.05 15.24 19.45
C THR A 175 -7.05 16.35 19.14
N GLU A 176 -6.94 16.93 17.96
CA GLU A 176 -7.89 17.88 17.40
C GLU A 176 -8.28 17.40 15.99
N LEU A 177 -9.55 17.48 15.64
CA LEU A 177 -10.01 17.26 14.27
C LEU A 177 -9.65 18.48 13.41
N LYS A 178 -8.84 18.27 12.39
CA LYS A 178 -8.47 19.30 11.42
C LYS A 178 -8.93 18.93 10.03
N THR A 179 -9.46 19.92 9.33
CA THR A 179 -9.70 19.84 7.89
C THR A 179 -8.36 19.91 7.18
N VAL A 180 -7.98 18.84 6.48
CA VAL A 180 -6.74 18.71 5.71
C VAL A 180 -7.07 18.51 4.24
N THR A 181 -6.31 19.13 3.36
CA THR A 181 -6.40 18.92 1.91
C THR A 181 -5.18 18.13 1.43
N ARG A 182 -5.43 17.05 0.68
CA ARG A 182 -4.38 16.21 0.08
C ARG A 182 -3.58 17.02 -0.95
N PRO A 183 -2.24 16.92 -0.93
CA PRO A 183 -1.43 17.59 -1.94
C PRO A 183 -1.65 16.94 -3.31
N LEU A 184 -1.91 17.76 -4.33
CA LEU A 184 -2.02 17.31 -5.73
C LEU A 184 -0.65 17.13 -6.40
N THR A 185 0.38 17.74 -5.82
CA THR A 185 1.75 17.73 -6.32
C THR A 185 2.66 17.21 -5.22
N GLN A 186 3.54 16.26 -5.57
CA GLN A 186 4.47 15.65 -4.63
C GLN A 186 5.82 15.34 -5.25
N LYS A 187 6.86 15.28 -4.42
CA LYS A 187 8.17 14.76 -4.82
C LYS A 187 8.13 13.24 -4.79
N VAL A 188 8.53 12.63 -5.90
CA VAL A 188 8.58 11.18 -6.10
C VAL A 188 10.03 10.78 -6.28
N ASP A 189 10.48 9.90 -5.41
CA ASP A 189 11.82 9.33 -5.46
C ASP A 189 11.84 8.17 -6.46
N VAL A 190 12.86 8.15 -7.31
CA VAL A 190 13.10 7.09 -8.28
C VAL A 190 14.36 6.36 -7.88
N TYR A 191 14.23 5.06 -7.66
CA TYR A 191 15.33 4.20 -7.24
C TYR A 191 15.80 3.32 -8.39
N LYS A 192 17.12 3.15 -8.52
CA LYS A 192 17.72 2.17 -9.41
C LYS A 192 17.95 0.86 -8.67
N VAL A 193 17.43 -0.23 -9.20
CA VAL A 193 17.68 -1.60 -8.70
C VAL A 193 19.08 -2.03 -9.14
N ARG A 194 19.94 -2.41 -8.19
CA ARG A 194 21.34 -2.81 -8.48
C ARG A 194 21.58 -4.30 -8.60
N ASP A 195 20.81 -5.16 -7.92
CA ASP A 195 21.01 -6.61 -7.97
C ASP A 195 19.71 -7.36 -7.64
N HIS A 196 19.44 -8.44 -8.38
CA HIS A 196 18.29 -9.33 -8.19
C HIS A 196 18.59 -10.52 -7.26
N ARG A 197 19.86 -10.75 -6.87
CA ARG A 197 20.27 -12.03 -6.28
C ARG A 197 20.39 -12.07 -4.75
N GLY A 198 20.21 -10.96 -4.02
CA GLY A 198 20.55 -10.94 -2.59
C GLY A 198 19.79 -9.97 -1.69
N GLY A 199 18.61 -9.52 -2.12
CA GLY A 199 17.82 -8.48 -1.46
C GLY A 199 17.80 -7.24 -2.34
N ASP A 200 16.63 -6.61 -2.44
CA ASP A 200 16.35 -5.46 -3.30
C ASP A 200 17.19 -4.23 -2.88
N LYS A 201 18.49 -4.23 -3.17
CA LYS A 201 19.36 -3.08 -2.98
C LYS A 201 18.95 -2.04 -4.02
N ARG A 202 18.39 -0.95 -3.51
CA ARG A 202 17.86 0.18 -4.26
C ARG A 202 18.66 1.40 -3.87
N ASP A 203 19.19 2.09 -4.88
CA ASP A 203 19.87 3.36 -4.67
C ASP A 203 19.02 4.48 -5.24
N LEU A 204 18.87 5.56 -4.47
CA LEU A 204 18.17 6.76 -4.95
C LEU A 204 18.91 7.27 -6.20
N ALA A 205 18.23 7.27 -7.34
CA ALA A 205 18.78 7.75 -8.59
C ALA A 205 18.54 9.26 -8.73
N PHE A 206 17.29 9.68 -8.57
CA PHE A 206 16.87 11.08 -8.57
C PHE A 206 15.47 11.22 -7.94
N THR A 207 15.11 12.46 -7.64
CA THR A 207 13.76 12.84 -7.18
C THR A 207 13.15 13.77 -8.23
N LYS A 208 11.88 13.56 -8.58
CA LYS A 208 11.15 14.39 -9.53
C LYS A 208 9.75 14.71 -9.01
N GLU A 209 9.22 15.87 -9.37
CA GLU A 209 7.86 16.26 -9.03
C GLU A 209 6.81 15.55 -9.90
N TYR A 210 5.76 15.06 -9.26
CA TYR A 210 4.58 14.46 -9.89
C TYR A 210 3.32 15.23 -9.49
N THR A 211 2.54 15.63 -10.49
CA THR A 211 1.23 16.26 -10.31
C THR A 211 0.15 15.28 -10.75
N ILE A 212 -0.82 15.03 -9.88
CA ILE A 212 -1.98 14.18 -10.16
C ILE A 212 -2.80 14.86 -11.28
N PRO A 213 -3.02 14.21 -12.44
CA PRO A 213 -3.72 14.84 -13.56
C PRO A 213 -5.24 14.89 -13.31
N ALA A 214 -5.93 15.77 -14.02
CA ALA A 214 -7.40 15.72 -14.09
C ALA A 214 -7.86 14.42 -14.77
N CYS A 215 -9.05 13.93 -14.41
CA CYS A 215 -9.64 12.77 -15.06
C CYS A 215 -10.03 13.09 -16.51
N GLN A 216 -9.69 12.18 -17.43
CA GLN A 216 -10.20 12.24 -18.80
C GLN A 216 -11.69 11.88 -18.81
N PRO A 217 -12.53 12.60 -19.59
CA PRO A 217 -13.94 12.31 -19.72
C PRO A 217 -14.22 10.95 -20.38
#